data_AF-A0A969N5U2-F1
#
_entry.id   AF-A0A969N5U2-F1
#
_cell.length_a   1.000
_cell.length_b   1.000
_cell.length_c   1.000
_cell.angle_alpha   90.00
_cell.angle_beta   90.00
_cell.angle_gamma   90.00
#
_symmetry.space_group_name_H-M   'P 1'
#
loop_
_entity.id
_entity.type
_entity.pdbx_description
1 polymer ?
#
loop_
_entity_poly.entity_id
_entity_poly.type
_entity_poly.pdbx_seq_one_letter_code
_entity_poly.pdbx_strand_id
1 'polypeptide(L)' 'MTVKNQILDTLSPETFSRLAPHLIQVNLAQGEIVHSPSEPLVHLYFPIDCLF' A
#
# COMPACT_ATOMS: atom_id res chain seq x y z
N MET A 1 -11.42 14.33 4.00
CA MET A 1 -11.43 13.51 2.78
C MET A 1 -11.07 12.10 3.21
N THR A 2 -11.90 11.10 2.95
CA THR A 2 -11.62 9.72 3.36
C THR A 2 -10.59 9.16 2.40
N VAL A 3 -9.31 9.24 2.76
CA VAL A 3 -8.25 8.79 1.88
C VAL A 3 -8.23 7.27 1.92
N LYS A 4 -8.44 6.66 0.75
CA LYS A 4 -8.67 5.22 0.55
C LYS A 4 -8.04 4.82 -0.77
N ASN A 5 -7.41 3.65 -0.79
CA ASN A 5 -6.89 3.09 -2.02
C ASN A 5 -8.03 2.50 -2.86
N GLN A 6 -8.26 3.05 -4.06
CA GLN A 6 -9.36 2.60 -4.93
C GLN A 6 -9.19 1.14 -5.39
N ILE A 7 -7.96 0.66 -5.57
CA ILE A 7 -7.72 -0.74 -5.97
C ILE A 7 -8.24 -1.66 -4.88
N LEU A 8 -7.85 -1.42 -3.61
CA LEU A 8 -8.33 -2.22 -2.48
C LEU A 8 -9.86 -2.16 -2.31
N ASP A 9 -10.48 -1.02 -2.57
CA ASP A 9 -11.94 -0.82 -2.42
C ASP A 9 -12.74 -1.53 -3.54
N THR A 10 -12.13 -1.72 -4.72
CA THR A 10 -12.75 -2.46 -5.85
C THR A 10 -12.65 -3.98 -5.76
N LEU A 11 -11.87 -4.50 -4.81
CA LEU A 11 -11.70 -5.95 -4.66
C LEU A 11 -13.01 -6.59 -4.18
N SER A 12 -13.30 -7.79 -4.69
CA SER A 12 -14.39 -8.58 -4.12
C SER A 12 -14.09 -8.91 -2.65
N PRO A 13 -15.12 -9.09 -1.79
CA PRO A 13 -14.91 -9.40 -0.38
C PRO A 13 -14.04 -10.63 -0.14
N GLU A 14 -14.18 -11.65 -1.00
CA GLU A 14 -13.37 -12.88 -0.95
C GLU A 14 -11.89 -12.60 -1.26
N THR A 15 -11.61 -11.79 -2.29
CA THR A 15 -10.25 -11.41 -2.67
C THR A 15 -9.61 -10.56 -1.59
N PHE A 16 -10.34 -9.56 -1.08
CA PHE A 16 -9.87 -8.70 0.01
C PHE A 16 -9.57 -9.52 1.27
N SER A 17 -10.44 -10.48 1.64
CA SER A 17 -10.25 -11.32 2.82
C SER A 17 -8.97 -12.16 2.77
N ARG A 18 -8.52 -12.55 1.57
CA ARG A 18 -7.25 -13.26 1.37
C ARG A 18 -6.02 -12.35 1.50
N LEU A 19 -6.16 -11.07 1.12
CA LEU A 19 -5.10 -10.07 1.18
C LEU A 19 -4.97 -9.43 2.57
N ALA A 20 -6.10 -9.16 3.23
CA ALA A 20 -6.20 -8.46 4.51
C ALA A 20 -5.20 -8.92 5.59
N PRO A 21 -4.99 -10.23 5.85
CA PRO A 21 -4.02 -10.66 6.88
C PRO A 21 -2.55 -10.36 6.55
N HIS A 22 -2.24 -10.01 5.29
CA HIS A 22 -0.90 -9.66 4.85
C HIS A 22 -0.69 -8.14 4.70
N LEU A 23 -1.75 -7.34 4.83
CA LEU A 23 -1.65 -5.89 4.74
C LEU A 23 -1.14 -5.32 6.06
N ILE A 24 -0.07 -4.55 5.97
CA ILE A 24 0.48 -3.77 7.08
C ILE A 24 0.37 -2.30 6.76
N GLN A 25 0.00 -1.49 7.75
CA GLN A 25 0.03 -0.05 7.61
C GLN A 25 1.47 0.43 7.76
N VAL A 26 1.97 1.15 6.76
CA VAL A 26 3.32 1.72 6.71
C VAL A 26 3.18 3.23 6.64
N ASN A 27 3.98 3.95 7.43
CA ASN A 27 4.06 5.39 7.37
C ASN A 27 5.43 5.77 6.79
N LEU A 28 5.43 6.51 5.69
CA LEU A 28 6.63 6.86 4.94
C LEU A 28 6.88 8.36 5.06
N ALA A 29 8.11 8.76 5.41
CA ALA A 29 8.46 10.16 5.47
C ALA A 29 8.70 10.75 4.06
N GLN A 30 8.46 12.05 3.90
CA GLN A 30 8.80 12.75 2.67
C GLN A 30 10.32 12.65 2.41
N GLY A 31 10.69 12.21 1.21
CA GLY A 31 12.10 12.02 0.83
C GLY A 31 12.70 10.70 1.32
N GLU A 32 11.93 9.84 1.98
CA GLU A 32 12.38 8.51 2.35
C GLU A 32 12.54 7.61 1.11
N ILE A 33 13.68 6.94 1.00
CA ILE A 33 13.94 5.97 -0.05
C ILE A 33 13.43 4.62 0.42
N VAL A 34 12.35 4.14 -0.20
CA VAL A 34 11.69 2.87 0.16
C VAL A 34 12.45 1.66 -0.38
N HIS A 35 13.00 1.76 -1.60
CA HIS A 35 13.78 0.70 -2.23
C HIS A 35 14.87 1.31 -3.13
N SER A 36 16.06 0.70 -3.12
CA SER A 36 17.13 1.03 -4.06
C SER A 36 16.95 0.27 -5.38
N PRO A 37 17.40 0.82 -6.53
CA PRO A 37 17.26 0.15 -7.84
C PRO A 37 17.95 -1.22 -7.93
N SER A 38 18.96 -1.46 -7.10
CA SER A 38 19.72 -2.72 -7.03
C SER A 38 19.10 -3.76 -6.11
N GLU A 39 17.99 -3.45 -5.42
CA GLU A 39 17.36 -4.32 -4.43
C GLU A 39 16.11 -5.00 -5.01
N PRO A 40 15.85 -6.27 -4.63
CA PRO A 40 14.62 -6.93 -5.02
C PRO A 40 13.40 -6.27 -4.35
N LEU A 41 12.34 -6.07 -5.12
CA LEU A 41 11.05 -5.62 -4.60
C LEU A 41 10.38 -6.77 -3.84
N VAL A 42 10.34 -6.64 -2.52
CA VAL A 42 9.73 -7.63 -1.61
C VAL A 42 8.33 -7.22 -1.12
N HIS A 43 7.96 -5.95 -1.29
CA HIS A 43 6.67 -5.41 -0.85
C HIS A 43 5.94 -4.70 -1.99
N LEU A 44 4.61 -4.78 -1.97
CA LEU A 44 3.70 -4.00 -2.80
C LEU A 44 3.04 -2.94 -1.93
N TYR A 45 3.01 -1.70 -2.41
CA TYR A 45 2.46 -0.57 -1.67
C TYR A 45 1.13 -0.12 -2.26
N PHE A 46 0.13 0.06 -1.39
CA PHE A 46 -1.17 0.61 -1.74
C PHE A 46 -1.28 1.99 -1.07
N PRO A 47 -1.03 3.09 -1.80
CA PRO A 47 -1.14 4.42 -1.22
C PRO A 47 -2.57 4.65 -0.74
N ILE A 48 -2.70 4.94 0.55
CA ILE A 48 -3.96 5.27 1.21
C ILE A 48 -3.99 6.74 1.63
N ASP A 49 -2.87 7.46 1.54
CA ASP A 49 -2.76 8.91 1.64
C ASP A 49 -1.68 9.43 0.67
N CYS A 50 -1.75 10.73 0.34
CA CYS A 50 -0.72 11.40 -0.44
C CYS A 50 -0.35 12.72 0.24
N LEU A 51 0.94 13.07 0.20
CA LEU A 51 1.40 14.43 0.46
C LEU A 51 0.95 15.30 -0.73
N PHE A 52 0.26 16.41 -0.43
CA PHE A 52 -0.20 17.40 -1.40
C PHE A 52 0.95 18.31 -1.86
#